data_AF-A0A8R1Y2R4-F1
#
_entry.id   AF-A0A8R1Y2R4-F1
#
_cell.length_a   1.000
_cell.length_b   1.000
_cell.length_c   1.000
_cell.angle_alpha   90.00
_cell.angle_beta   90.00
_cell.angle_gamma   90.00
#
_symmetry.space_group_name_H-M   'P 1'
#
loop_
_entity.id
_entity.type
_entity.pdbx_description
1 polymer ?
#
loop_
_entity_poly.entity_id
_entity_poly.type
_entity_poly.pdbx_seq_one_letter_code
_entity_poly.pdbx_strand_id
1 'polypeptide(L)'
;MSQCYTYTIKPLEGRQFIQRNFVKLPENAFKYSNRAVTLNERFSIIERGYILVPDLENAKREFKRNVSLVSRNETNLQKQNHKKTFFAVTKKK
;
A
#
# COMPACT_ATOMS: atom_id res chain seq x y z
N MET A 1 -9.14 6.03 -5.59
CA MET A 1 -8.48 7.31 -5.27
C MET A 1 -7.40 7.07 -4.24
N SER A 2 -6.15 7.35 -4.56
CA SER A 2 -5.02 7.25 -3.62
C SER A 2 -5.30 8.13 -2.39
N GLN A 3 -5.14 7.61 -1.18
CA GLN A 3 -5.29 8.41 0.02
C GLN A 3 -4.11 9.39 0.12
N CYS A 4 -4.44 10.67 0.22
CA CYS A 4 -3.48 11.73 0.49
C CYS A 4 -3.40 11.91 2.00
N TYR A 5 -2.23 11.63 2.58
CA TYR A 5 -1.96 11.83 4.01
C TYR A 5 -1.00 12.99 4.19
N THR A 6 -1.08 13.66 5.33
CA THR A 6 0.06 14.40 5.86
C THR A 6 1.03 13.39 6.45
N TYR A 7 2.32 13.58 6.20
CA TYR A 7 3.35 12.69 6.70
C TYR A 7 4.35 13.43 7.57
N THR A 8 4.86 12.73 8.57
CA THR A 8 6.07 13.07 9.31
C THR A 8 7.19 12.11 8.92
N ILE A 9 8.43 12.58 8.93
CA ILE A 9 9.61 11.74 8.71
C ILE A 9 10.28 11.52 10.06
N LYS A 10 10.35 10.25 10.50
CA LYS A 10 10.95 9.87 11.78
C LYS A 10 12.28 9.16 11.57
N PRO A 11 13.27 9.35 12.46
CA PRO A 11 14.52 8.60 12.39
C PRO A 11 14.28 7.12 12.66
N LEU A 12 14.97 6.26 11.92
CA LEU A 12 15.04 4.82 12.21
C LEU A 12 16.14 4.55 13.23
N GLU A 13 15.82 3.76 14.25
CA GLU A 13 16.80 3.34 15.25
C GLU A 13 17.93 2.50 14.62
N GLY A 14 19.14 2.65 15.14
CA GLY A 14 20.34 1.96 14.65
C GLY A 14 20.91 2.50 13.34
N ARG A 15 20.32 3.56 12.74
CA ARG A 15 20.80 4.18 11.49
C ARG A 15 21.34 5.60 11.68
N GLN A 16 21.74 5.97 12.89
CA GLN A 16 22.24 7.32 13.21
C GLN A 16 23.48 7.71 12.38
N PHE A 17 24.35 6.75 12.08
CA PHE A 17 25.53 6.99 11.23
C PHE A 17 25.14 7.48 9.83
N ILE A 18 24.08 6.93 9.23
CA ILE A 18 23.58 7.33 7.91
C ILE A 18 22.85 8.67 7.99
N GLN A 19 22.05 8.87 9.05
CA GLN A 19 21.25 10.09 9.27
C GLN A 19 22.10 11.36 9.34
N ARG A 20 23.36 11.26 9.80
CA ARG A 20 24.32 12.39 9.86
C ARG A 20 24.51 13.08 8.50
N ASN A 21 24.37 12.34 7.40
CA ASN A 21 24.50 12.90 6.05
C ASN A 21 23.19 13.54 5.54
N PHE A 22 22.07 13.31 6.24
CA PHE A 22 20.72 13.68 5.81
C PHE A 22 19.91 14.33 6.94
N VAL A 23 20.56 15.16 7.77
CA VAL A 23 19.95 15.78 8.96
C VAL A 23 18.73 16.66 8.62
N LYS A 24 18.70 17.26 7.43
CA LYS A 24 17.59 18.09 6.95
C LYS A 24 16.43 17.29 6.34
N LEU A 25 16.54 15.97 6.23
CA LEU A 25 15.47 15.16 5.61
C LEU A 25 14.14 15.27 6.37
N PRO A 26 14.09 15.25 7.72
CA PRO A 26 12.85 15.42 8.47
C PRO A 26 12.09 16.72 8.16
N GLU A 27 12.81 17.82 7.93
CA GLU A 27 12.22 19.12 7.57
C GLU A 27 11.49 19.08 6.22
N ASN A 28 11.85 18.13 5.34
CA ASN A 28 11.26 17.97 4.03
C ASN A 28 9.98 17.11 4.00
N ALA A 29 9.45 16.70 5.16
CA ALA A 29 8.27 15.82 5.24
C ALA A 29 7.04 16.35 4.48
N PHE A 30 6.86 17.68 4.46
CA PHE A 30 5.76 18.35 3.73
C PHE A 30 5.76 18.02 2.23
N LYS A 31 6.93 17.73 1.62
CA LYS A 31 7.05 17.39 0.18
C LYS A 31 6.40 16.06 -0.19
N TYR A 32 6.18 15.19 0.78
CA TYR A 32 5.53 13.89 0.61
C TYR A 32 4.06 13.92 1.02
N SER A 33 3.62 15.01 1.65
CA SER A 33 2.26 15.17 2.14
C SER A 33 1.28 15.53 1.02
N ASN A 34 0.01 15.19 1.23
CA ASN A 34 -1.11 15.54 0.35
C ASN A 34 -1.01 15.03 -1.10
N ARG A 35 -0.17 14.03 -1.35
CA ARG A 35 -0.04 13.39 -2.67
C ARG A 35 0.21 11.89 -2.56
N ALA A 36 0.08 11.20 -3.68
CA ALA A 36 0.51 9.82 -3.80
C ALA A 36 2.04 9.76 -3.74
N VAL A 37 2.57 9.12 -2.69
CA VAL A 37 4.00 8.84 -2.58
C VAL A 37 4.32 7.58 -3.36
N THR A 38 5.37 7.62 -4.19
CA THR A 38 5.83 6.48 -4.97
C THR A 38 6.58 5.48 -4.10
N LEU A 39 6.73 4.24 -4.59
CA LEU A 39 7.52 3.23 -3.89
C LEU A 39 9.00 3.64 -3.79
N ASN A 40 9.54 4.21 -4.86
CA ASN A 40 10.93 4.67 -4.91
C ASN A 40 11.21 5.78 -3.88
N GLU A 41 10.28 6.72 -3.70
CA GLU A 41 10.40 7.76 -2.67
C GLU A 41 10.40 7.16 -1.26
N ARG A 42 9.54 6.16 -0.98
CA ARG A 42 9.55 5.46 0.32
C ARG A 42 10.89 4.78 0.58
N PHE A 43 11.42 4.05 -0.39
CA PHE A 43 12.73 3.41 -0.27
C PHE A 43 13.85 4.43 -0.10
N SER A 44 13.82 5.53 -0.86
CA SER A 44 14.81 6.61 -0.76
C SER A 44 14.90 7.20 0.65
N ILE A 45 13.77 7.32 1.36
CA ILE A 45 13.73 7.80 2.75
C ILE A 45 14.33 6.75 3.71
N ILE A 46 13.99 5.46 3.51
CA ILE A 46 14.50 4.33 4.31
C ILE A 46 16.01 4.15 4.17
N GLU A 47 16.54 4.23 2.96
CA GLU A 47 17.98 4.16 2.71
C GLU A 47 18.76 5.22 3.47
N ARG A 48 18.15 6.39 3.68
CA ARG A 48 18.75 7.53 4.40
C ARG A 48 18.58 7.43 5.91
N GLY A 49 18.03 6.32 6.41
CA GLY A 49 17.87 6.05 7.83
C GLY A 49 16.62 6.67 8.44
N TYR A 50 15.58 6.94 7.66
CA TYR A 50 14.32 7.50 8.16
C TYR A 50 13.11 6.69 7.69
N ILE A 51 11.94 6.95 8.27
CA ILE A 51 10.67 6.35 7.85
C ILE A 51 9.61 7.43 7.70
N LEU A 52 8.78 7.29 6.68
CA LEU A 52 7.62 8.15 6.45
C LEU A 52 6.41 7.61 7.24
N VAL A 53 5.89 8.39 8.18
CA VAL A 53 4.77 8.02 9.05
C VAL A 53 3.56 8.90 8.71
N PRO A 54 2.40 8.32 8.34
CA PRO A 54 1.20 9.10 8.09
C PRO A 54 0.60 9.60 9.40
N ASP A 55 0.21 10.88 9.42
CA ASP A 55 -0.56 11.45 10.52
C ASP A 55 -2.03 11.06 10.34
N LEU A 56 -2.51 10.16 11.20
CA LEU A 56 -3.86 9.60 11.12
C LEU A 56 -4.92 10.48 11.79
N GLU A 57 -4.53 11.53 12.51
CA GLU A 57 -5.45 12.45 13.20
C GLU A 57 -6.49 13.06 12.24
N ASN A 58 -6.08 13.35 11.00
CA ASN A 58 -6.96 13.91 9.97
C ASN A 58 -7.58 12.84 9.04
N ALA A 59 -7.24 11.57 9.24
CA ALA A 59 -7.72 10.48 8.41
C ALA A 59 -9.17 10.09 8.79
N LYS A 60 -10.11 11.01 8.62
CA LYS A 60 -11.54 10.70 8.64
C LYS A 60 -11.89 9.95 7.35
N ARG A 61 -11.56 8.66 7.24
CA ARG A 61 -12.19 7.80 6.23
C ARG A 61 -12.51 6.45 6.81
N GLU A 62 -13.80 6.14 6.73
CA GLU A 62 -14.37 4.81 6.82
C GLU A 62 -13.51 3.87 5.99
N PHE A 63 -12.81 2.94 6.65
CA PHE A 63 -12.40 1.72 6.00
C PHE A 63 -13.69 1.05 5.50
N LYS A 64 -14.09 1.29 4.25
CA LYS A 64 -14.88 0.28 3.55
C LYS A 64 -13.96 -0.92 3.46
N ARG A 65 -14.15 -1.87 4.39
CA ARG A 65 -13.55 -3.21 4.38
C ARG A 65 -14.02 -3.92 3.12
N ASN A 66 -13.53 -3.51 1.96
CA ASN A 66 -13.69 -4.24 0.71
C ASN A 66 -12.63 -5.36 0.59
N VAL A 67 -11.84 -5.57 1.65
CA VAL A 67 -10.95 -6.71 1.79
C VAL A 67 -11.62 -7.69 2.72
N SER A 68 -12.15 -8.77 2.15
CA SER A 68 -12.45 -10.00 2.88
C SER A 68 -11.27 -10.95 2.73
N LEU A 69 -11.01 -11.75 3.77
CA LEU A 69 -10.15 -12.92 3.63
C LEU A 69 -10.90 -13.93 2.76
N VAL A 70 -10.34 -14.27 1.59
CA VAL A 70 -10.86 -15.38 0.79
C VAL A 70 -10.13 -16.64 1.23
N SER A 71 -10.89 -17.65 1.67
CA SER A 71 -10.31 -18.95 1.96
C SER A 71 -9.76 -19.57 0.67
N ARG A 72 -8.53 -20.10 0.71
CA ARG A 72 -7.86 -20.74 -0.44
C ARG A 72 -8.70 -21.88 -1.06
N ASN A 73 -9.66 -22.41 -0.31
CA ASN A 73 -10.51 -23.51 -0.73
C ASN A 73 -11.63 -23.07 -1.70
N GLU A 74 -12.03 -21.80 -1.70
CA GLU A 74 -13.11 -21.30 -2.58
C GLU A 74 -12.65 -21.12 -4.03
N THR A 75 -11.34 -21.01 -4.28
CA THR A 75 -10.77 -20.92 -5.64
C THR A 75 -11.08 -22.13 -6.52
N ASN A 76 -11.49 -23.27 -5.93
CA ASN A 76 -11.86 -24.46 -6.70
C ASN A 76 -13.32 -24.47 -7.16
N LEU A 77 -14.24 -23.71 -6.55
CA LEU A 77 -15.64 -23.70 -7.01
C LEU A 77 -15.83 -22.87 -8.28
N GLN A 78 -15.14 -21.73 -8.42
CA GLN A 78 -15.28 -20.87 -9.60
C GLN A 78 -14.66 -21.47 -10.86
N LYS A 79 -13.61 -22.31 -10.74
CA LYS A 79 -13.04 -23.04 -11.89
C LYS A 79 -13.98 -24.12 -12.46
N GLN A 80 -14.98 -24.57 -11.72
CA GLN A 80 -15.92 -25.60 -12.20
C GLN A 80 -17.12 -25.02 -12.95
N ASN A 81 -17.53 -23.79 -12.68
CA ASN A 81 -18.70 -23.20 -13.37
C ASN A 81 -18.39 -22.73 -14.79
N HIS A 82 -17.13 -22.38 -15.12
CA HIS A 82 -16.75 -22.06 -16.50
C HIS A 82 -16.62 -23.28 -17.42
N LYS A 83 -16.57 -24.52 -16.88
CA LYS A 83 -16.56 -25.73 -17.72
C LYS A 83 -17.96 -26.19 -18.12
N LYS A 84 -19.00 -25.93 -17.32
CA LYS A 84 -20.36 -26.41 -17.64
C LYS A 84 -21.04 -25.64 -18.77
N THR A 85 -20.72 -24.36 -18.96
CA THR A 85 -21.28 -23.57 -20.06
C THR A 85 -20.66 -23.90 -21.43
N PHE A 86 -19.39 -24.34 -21.48
CA PHE A 86 -18.77 -24.74 -22.75
C PHE A 86 -19.29 -26.07 -23.31
N PHE A 87 -19.69 -27.02 -22.45
CA PHE A 87 -20.23 -28.30 -22.91
C PHE A 87 -21.71 -28.25 -23.32
N ALA A 88 -22.46 -27.24 -22.89
CA ALA A 88 -23.88 -27.13 -23.22
C ALA A 88 -24.14 -26.61 -24.65
N VAL A 89 -23.17 -25.95 -25.28
CA VAL A 89 -23.36 -25.36 -26.62
C VAL A 89 -23.16 -26.37 -27.75
N THR A 90 -22.45 -27.49 -27.53
CA THR A 90 -22.16 -28.46 -28.61
C THR A 90 -23.11 -29.67 -28.67
N LYS A 91 -24.25 -29.66 -27.96
CA LYS A 91 -25.30 -30.69 -28.11
C LYS A 91 -26.72 -30.10 -28.23
N LYS A 92 -26.95 -29.34 -29.29
CA LYS A 92 -28.25 -29.22 -29.98
C LYS A 92 -27.88 -29.10 -31.46
N LYS A 93 -27.68 -30.23 -32.15
CA LYS A 93 -28.71 -31.04 -32.84
C LYS A 93 -29.43 -30.22 -33.89
#